data_AF-A0A1Y5TYN9-F1
#
_entry.id   AF-A0A1Y5TYN9-F1
#
_cell.length_a   1.000
_cell.length_b   1.000
_cell.length_c   1.000
_cell.angle_alpha   90.00
_cell.angle_beta   90.00
_cell.angle_gamma   90.00
#
_symmetry.space_group_name_H-M   'P 1'
#
loop_
_entity.id
_entity.type
_entity.pdbx_description
1 polymer ?
#
loop_
_entity_poly.entity_id
_entity_poly.type
_entity_poly.pdbx_seq_one_letter_code
_entity_poly.pdbx_strand_id
1 'polypeptide(L)'
;MQISLRPLYPTPPVMVDTRPTADAAAIVRDPRPDIPLPIPPGQGQTAATLSASLVGAAHDSARAEADRKVTSVAPIERTLKPYGVAMLPDEAARRAAADQAREAARAAQQATVAEAQAKRDTQSAEVAQRDAEQAEAVVTAKVAQAEADRTAGAGDGAVDDASKEAAAQSMPVESVTDQQAAS
;
A
#
# COMPACT_ATOMS: atom_id res chain seq x y z
N MET A 1 -31.80 32.85 34.12
CA MET A 1 -32.06 31.44 33.75
C MET A 1 -31.00 30.58 34.42
N GLN A 2 -31.37 29.79 35.41
CA GLN A 2 -30.43 28.90 36.11
C GLN A 2 -30.43 27.54 35.42
N ILE A 3 -29.27 27.11 34.93
CA ILE A 3 -29.07 25.80 34.30
C ILE A 3 -28.66 24.84 35.42
N SER A 4 -29.57 23.95 35.83
CA SER A 4 -29.28 22.91 36.80
C SER A 4 -28.57 21.73 36.12
N LEU A 5 -27.27 21.60 36.37
CA LEU A 5 -26.47 20.43 36.00
C LEU A 5 -26.93 19.25 36.86
N ARG A 6 -27.60 18.27 36.24
CA ARG A 6 -27.92 17.00 36.90
C ARG A 6 -26.62 16.23 37.15
N PRO A 7 -26.48 15.54 38.29
CA PRO A 7 -25.31 14.71 38.55
C PRO A 7 -25.24 13.57 37.54
N LEU A 8 -24.10 13.45 36.86
CA LEU A 8 -23.77 12.28 36.04
C LEU A 8 -23.66 11.08 36.97
N TYR A 9 -24.58 10.13 36.85
CA TYR A 9 -24.41 8.82 37.48
C TYR A 9 -23.25 8.09 36.82
N PRO A 10 -22.37 7.43 37.60
CA PRO A 10 -21.26 6.67 37.03
C PRO A 10 -21.83 5.54 36.17
N THR A 11 -21.35 5.44 34.93
CA THR A 11 -21.67 4.34 34.02
C THR A 11 -21.21 3.02 34.66
N PRO A 12 -22.06 1.98 34.73
CA PRO A 12 -21.65 0.69 35.28
C PRO A 12 -20.45 0.14 34.49
N PRO A 13 -19.50 -0.53 35.16
CA PRO A 13 -18.33 -1.10 34.49
C PRO A 13 -18.79 -2.17 33.50
N VAL A 14 -18.30 -2.08 32.25
CA VAL A 14 -18.52 -3.11 31.24
C VAL A 14 -17.73 -4.35 31.66
N MET A 15 -18.43 -5.39 32.12
CA MET A 15 -17.84 -6.70 32.35
C MET A 15 -17.86 -7.47 31.02
N VAL A 16 -16.69 -7.91 30.58
CA VAL A 16 -16.59 -8.83 29.44
C VAL A 16 -17.11 -10.20 29.87
N ASP A 17 -17.95 -10.83 29.03
CA ASP A 17 -18.37 -12.21 29.27
C ASP A 17 -17.14 -13.12 29.12
N THR A 18 -16.77 -13.81 30.20
CA THR A 18 -15.62 -14.71 30.23
C THR A 18 -15.98 -16.15 29.87
N ARG A 19 -17.26 -16.42 29.60
CA ARG A 19 -17.68 -17.74 29.14
C ARG A 19 -17.12 -17.99 27.73
N PRO A 20 -16.63 -19.20 27.44
CA PRO A 20 -16.23 -19.54 26.08
C PRO A 20 -17.43 -19.36 25.16
N THR A 21 -17.19 -18.78 23.98
CA THR A 21 -18.21 -18.72 22.94
C THR A 21 -18.64 -20.15 22.58
N ALA A 22 -19.89 -20.31 22.13
CA ALA A 22 -20.42 -21.62 21.76
C ALA A 22 -19.49 -22.36 20.78
N ASP A 23 -18.89 -21.63 19.85
CA ASP A 23 -17.96 -22.17 18.86
C ASP A 23 -16.66 -22.66 19.49
N ALA A 24 -16.10 -21.90 20.45
CA ALA A 24 -14.91 -22.32 21.19
C ALA A 24 -15.17 -23.58 22.02
N ALA A 25 -16.34 -23.68 22.66
CA ALA A 25 -16.75 -24.87 23.39
C ALA A 25 -16.99 -26.08 22.46
N ALA A 26 -17.52 -25.85 21.25
CA ALA A 26 -17.73 -26.89 20.25
C ALA A 26 -16.41 -27.47 19.72
N ILE A 27 -15.42 -26.62 19.40
CA ILE A 27 -14.11 -27.03 18.91
C ILE A 27 -13.33 -27.85 19.95
N VAL A 28 -13.44 -27.49 21.24
CA VAL A 28 -12.82 -28.27 22.33
C VAL A 28 -13.45 -29.66 22.44
N ARG A 29 -14.76 -29.77 22.19
CA ARG A 29 -15.49 -31.05 22.29
C ARG A 29 -15.27 -31.93 21.06
N ASP A 30 -15.18 -31.34 19.88
CA ASP A 30 -14.89 -32.03 18.62
C ASP A 30 -13.93 -31.18 17.78
N PRO A 31 -12.63 -31.54 17.73
CA PRO A 31 -11.63 -30.80 16.97
C PRO A 31 -11.75 -31.01 15.45
N ARG A 32 -12.59 -31.96 15.00
CA ARG A 32 -12.88 -32.22 13.58
C ARG A 32 -14.39 -32.29 13.37
N PRO A 33 -15.11 -31.17 13.58
CA PRO A 33 -16.52 -31.15 13.29
C PRO A 33 -16.72 -31.49 11.81
N ASP A 34 -17.70 -32.35 11.52
CA ASP A 34 -18.09 -32.67 10.15
C ASP A 34 -18.78 -31.44 9.55
N ILE A 35 -17.97 -30.51 9.04
CA ILE A 35 -18.46 -29.30 8.38
C ILE A 35 -18.97 -29.74 7.00
N PRO A 36 -20.28 -29.63 6.72
CA PRO A 36 -20.78 -29.99 5.40
C PRO A 36 -20.06 -29.14 4.37
N LEU A 37 -19.47 -29.80 3.38
CA LEU A 37 -18.85 -29.11 2.25
C LEU A 37 -19.89 -28.17 1.62
N PRO A 38 -19.48 -26.97 1.19
CA PRO A 38 -20.40 -26.05 0.53
C PRO A 38 -21.02 -26.76 -0.66
N ILE A 39 -22.35 -26.85 -0.65
CA ILE A 39 -23.11 -27.45 -1.76
C ILE A 39 -22.79 -26.60 -3.00
N PRO A 40 -22.32 -27.20 -4.11
CA PRO A 40 -22.05 -26.44 -5.32
C PRO A 40 -23.34 -25.72 -5.75
N PRO A 41 -23.24 -24.46 -6.21
CA PRO A 41 -24.42 -23.69 -6.57
C PRO A 41 -25.17 -24.42 -7.70
N GLY A 42 -26.40 -24.86 -7.40
CA GLY A 42 -27.25 -25.49 -8.40
C GLY A 42 -27.63 -24.52 -9.52
N GLN A 43 -28.15 -25.04 -10.64
CA GLN A 43 -28.52 -24.23 -11.81
C GLN A 43 -29.49 -23.08 -11.49
N GLY A 44 -30.36 -23.24 -10.48
CA GLY A 44 -31.24 -22.16 -10.03
C GLY A 44 -30.53 -21.07 -9.23
N GLN A 45 -29.50 -21.42 -8.46
CA GLN A 45 -28.72 -20.46 -7.67
C GLN A 45 -27.81 -19.64 -8.57
N THR A 46 -27.18 -20.24 -9.58
CA THR A 46 -26.38 -19.50 -10.56
C THR A 46 -27.24 -18.51 -11.35
N ALA A 47 -28.45 -18.89 -11.76
CA ALA A 47 -29.40 -17.98 -12.40
C ALA A 47 -29.78 -16.81 -11.49
N ALA A 48 -30.08 -17.06 -10.21
CA ALA A 48 -30.40 -16.01 -9.24
C ALA A 48 -29.21 -15.06 -8.99
N THR A 49 -27.99 -15.58 -8.89
CA THR A 49 -26.78 -14.75 -8.73
C THR A 49 -26.54 -13.88 -9.97
N LEU A 50 -26.73 -14.43 -11.18
CA LEU A 50 -26.62 -13.69 -12.43
C LEU A 50 -27.70 -12.59 -12.52
N SER A 51 -28.96 -12.90 -12.20
CA SER A 51 -30.03 -11.90 -12.16
C SER A 51 -29.75 -10.79 -11.14
N ALA A 52 -29.23 -11.13 -9.95
CA ALA A 52 -28.84 -10.15 -8.96
C ALA A 52 -27.69 -9.25 -9.42
N SER A 53 -26.67 -9.81 -10.11
CA SER A 53 -25.58 -9.00 -10.69
C SER A 53 -26.07 -8.06 -11.78
N LEU A 54 -27.05 -8.47 -12.58
CA LEU A 54 -27.65 -7.64 -13.62
C LEU A 54 -28.50 -6.51 -13.03
N VAL A 55 -29.23 -6.75 -11.95
CA VAL A 55 -30.00 -5.71 -11.24
C VAL A 55 -29.07 -4.72 -10.53
N GLY A 56 -27.94 -5.18 -9.99
CA GLY A 56 -26.91 -4.32 -9.39
C GLY A 56 -26.20 -3.43 -10.43
N ALA A 57 -25.90 -3.97 -11.62
CA ALA A 57 -25.36 -3.20 -12.74
C ALA A 57 -26.40 -2.28 -13.41
N ALA A 58 -27.68 -2.66 -13.37
CA ALA A 58 -28.76 -1.86 -13.95
C ALA A 58 -29.03 -0.56 -13.18
N HIS A 59 -28.59 -0.47 -11.92
CA HIS A 59 -28.64 0.77 -11.14
C HIS A 59 -27.74 1.89 -11.70
N ASP A 60 -26.70 1.57 -12.47
CA ASP A 60 -25.93 2.55 -13.24
C ASP A 60 -26.61 2.92 -14.58
N SER A 61 -27.51 2.07 -15.07
CA SER A 61 -28.32 2.33 -16.27
C SER A 61 -29.72 2.90 -15.99
N ALA A 62 -29.95 3.46 -14.81
CA ALA A 62 -31.20 4.12 -14.40
C ALA A 62 -31.60 5.34 -15.28
N ARG A 63 -30.94 5.55 -16.42
CA ARG A 63 -31.31 6.49 -17.48
C ARG A 63 -32.09 5.84 -18.64
N ALA A 64 -32.16 4.50 -18.73
CA ALA A 64 -32.72 3.81 -19.90
C ALA A 64 -34.07 3.09 -19.68
N GLU A 65 -34.57 2.94 -18.45
CA GLU A 65 -35.84 2.24 -18.16
C GLU A 65 -37.01 3.16 -17.77
N ALA A 66 -37.04 4.40 -18.28
CA ALA A 66 -38.19 5.29 -18.10
C ALA A 66 -39.49 4.78 -18.78
N ASP A 67 -39.42 3.76 -19.64
CA ASP A 67 -40.56 3.31 -20.46
C ASP A 67 -41.16 1.94 -20.08
N ARG A 68 -40.64 1.21 -19.08
CA ARG A 68 -41.35 0.03 -18.57
C ARG A 68 -42.26 0.43 -17.42
N LYS A 69 -43.47 0.85 -17.79
CA LYS A 69 -44.63 0.98 -16.90
C LYS A 69 -44.97 -0.38 -16.27
N VAL A 70 -44.23 -0.77 -15.24
CA VAL A 70 -44.74 -1.66 -14.20
C VAL A 70 -45.51 -0.76 -13.24
N THR A 71 -46.80 -1.05 -13.09
CA THR A 71 -47.79 -0.43 -12.18
C THR A 71 -47.19 0.48 -11.12
N SER A 72 -47.59 1.76 -11.12
CA SER A 72 -47.22 2.76 -10.12
C SER A 72 -47.68 2.31 -8.73
N VAL A 73 -46.82 1.56 -8.03
CA VAL A 73 -46.90 1.41 -6.58
C VAL A 73 -46.74 2.82 -6.03
N ALA A 74 -47.75 3.31 -5.30
CA ALA A 74 -47.68 4.60 -4.64
C ALA A 74 -46.34 4.67 -3.86
N PRO A 75 -45.57 5.76 -3.99
CA PRO A 75 -44.27 5.85 -3.34
C PRO A 75 -44.46 5.57 -1.85
N ILE A 76 -43.76 4.54 -1.35
CA ILE A 76 -43.80 4.14 0.06
C ILE A 76 -43.51 5.40 0.87
N GLU A 77 -44.41 5.76 1.81
CA GLU A 77 -44.18 6.89 2.69
C GLU A 77 -42.95 6.60 3.54
N ARG A 78 -41.80 7.22 3.22
CA ARG A 78 -40.50 6.98 3.86
C ARG A 78 -40.33 7.75 5.17
N THR A 79 -41.44 8.30 5.66
CA THR A 79 -41.53 9.17 6.82
C THR A 79 -42.45 8.53 7.85
N LEU A 80 -41.95 8.33 9.06
CA LEU A 80 -42.75 7.79 10.16
C LEU A 80 -43.80 8.83 10.58
N LYS A 81 -45.05 8.62 10.20
CA LYS A 81 -46.18 9.38 10.75
C LYS A 81 -46.50 8.92 12.18
N PRO A 82 -46.89 9.82 13.11
CA PRO A 82 -47.10 11.27 12.97
C PRO A 82 -45.83 12.11 13.17
N TYR A 83 -44.70 11.50 13.57
CA TYR A 83 -43.52 12.21 14.04
C TYR A 83 -42.68 12.87 12.94
N GLY A 84 -43.00 12.63 11.66
CA GLY A 84 -42.31 13.28 10.53
C GLY A 84 -40.86 12.83 10.35
N VAL A 85 -40.44 11.73 11.01
CA VAL A 85 -39.04 11.28 10.99
C VAL A 85 -38.77 10.48 9.72
N ALA A 86 -37.82 10.92 8.90
CA ALA A 86 -37.36 10.16 7.74
C ALA A 86 -36.65 8.88 8.21
N MET A 87 -37.16 7.71 7.79
CA MET A 87 -36.62 6.42 8.23
C MET A 87 -35.37 6.00 7.46
N LEU A 88 -35.18 6.51 6.24
CA LEU A 88 -34.00 6.25 5.43
C LEU A 88 -33.56 7.52 4.69
N PRO A 89 -32.25 7.70 4.46
CA PRO A 89 -31.75 8.78 3.62
C PRO A 89 -32.30 8.69 2.20
N ASP A 90 -32.68 9.86 1.69
CA ASP A 90 -33.16 10.03 0.33
C ASP A 90 -32.07 9.66 -0.68
N GLU A 91 -32.45 9.49 -1.95
CA GLU A 91 -31.48 9.18 -3.00
C GLU A 91 -30.42 10.27 -3.17
N ALA A 92 -30.78 11.55 -3.00
CA ALA A 92 -29.85 12.66 -3.00
C ALA A 92 -28.85 12.58 -1.84
N ALA A 93 -29.31 12.24 -0.64
CA ALA A 93 -28.45 12.05 0.53
C ALA A 93 -27.50 10.86 0.36
N ARG A 94 -27.96 9.77 -0.27
CA ARG A 94 -27.12 8.61 -0.58
C ARG A 94 -26.05 8.93 -1.61
N ARG A 95 -26.36 9.72 -2.64
CA ARG A 95 -25.37 10.17 -3.64
C ARG A 95 -24.32 11.08 -3.01
N ALA A 96 -24.73 12.06 -2.21
CA ALA A 96 -23.81 12.93 -1.49
C ALA A 96 -22.87 12.13 -0.55
N ALA A 97 -23.39 11.14 0.18
CA ALA A 97 -22.58 10.27 1.01
C ALA A 97 -21.59 9.41 0.20
N ALA A 98 -21.99 8.93 -0.97
CA ALA A 98 -21.11 8.17 -1.86
C ALA A 98 -19.97 9.02 -2.42
N ASP A 99 -20.24 10.28 -2.78
CA ASP A 99 -19.22 11.20 -3.27
C ASP A 99 -18.23 11.59 -2.16
N GLN A 100 -18.73 11.85 -0.94
CA GLN A 100 -17.87 12.07 0.23
C GLN A 100 -16.98 10.86 0.54
N ALA A 101 -17.52 9.64 0.42
CA ALA A 101 -16.73 8.43 0.62
C ALA A 101 -15.62 8.27 -0.43
N ARG A 102 -15.89 8.64 -1.68
CA ARG A 102 -14.89 8.63 -2.78
C ARG A 102 -13.79 9.65 -2.53
N GLU A 103 -14.14 10.85 -2.08
CA GLU A 103 -13.16 11.89 -1.74
C GLU A 103 -12.29 11.47 -0.56
N ALA A 104 -12.88 10.91 0.49
CA ALA A 104 -12.15 10.38 1.65
C ALA A 104 -11.18 9.26 1.23
N ALA A 105 -11.61 8.35 0.34
CA ALA A 105 -10.75 7.29 -0.18
C ALA A 105 -9.56 7.85 -0.99
N ARG A 106 -9.78 8.87 -1.81
CA ARG A 106 -8.69 9.55 -2.54
C ARG A 106 -7.71 10.24 -1.60
N ALA A 107 -8.21 10.93 -0.57
CA ALA A 107 -7.37 11.57 0.43
C ALA A 107 -6.51 10.55 1.20
N ALA A 108 -7.10 9.40 1.56
CA ALA A 108 -6.36 8.30 2.20
C ALA A 108 -5.27 7.74 1.27
N GLN A 109 -5.57 7.52 -0.01
CA GLN A 109 -4.57 7.07 -0.99
C GLN A 109 -3.43 8.09 -1.12
N GLN A 110 -3.73 9.39 -1.22
CA GLN A 110 -2.71 10.43 -1.29
C GLN A 110 -1.83 10.45 -0.04
N ALA A 111 -2.39 10.28 1.15
CA ALA A 111 -1.62 10.19 2.39
C ALA A 111 -0.66 8.99 2.37
N THR A 112 -1.10 7.82 1.91
CA THR A 112 -0.22 6.64 1.81
C THR A 112 0.92 6.84 0.80
N VAL A 113 0.65 7.51 -0.33
CA VAL A 113 1.67 7.82 -1.34
C VAL A 113 2.68 8.82 -0.77
N ALA A 114 2.21 9.86 -0.08
CA ALA A 114 3.07 10.85 0.55
C ALA A 114 3.98 10.21 1.62
N GLU A 115 3.45 9.31 2.43
CA GLU A 115 4.24 8.57 3.43
C GLU A 115 5.28 7.67 2.77
N ALA A 116 4.92 6.95 1.70
CA ALA A 116 5.85 6.12 0.95
C ALA A 116 6.97 6.95 0.31
N GLN A 117 6.65 8.16 -0.18
CA GLN A 117 7.62 9.07 -0.75
C GLN A 117 8.59 9.60 0.31
N ALA A 118 8.10 10.05 1.47
CA ALA A 118 8.94 10.48 2.57
C ALA A 118 9.92 9.38 3.06
N LYS A 119 9.46 8.12 3.07
CA LYS A 119 10.32 6.96 3.38
C LYS A 119 11.42 6.77 2.33
N ARG A 120 11.09 6.87 1.04
CA ARG A 120 12.10 6.78 -0.04
C ARG A 120 13.12 7.91 0.02
N ASP A 121 12.66 9.13 0.29
CA ASP A 121 13.55 10.29 0.39
C ASP A 121 14.54 10.12 1.55
N THR A 122 14.07 9.60 2.69
CA THR A 122 14.91 9.27 3.84
C THR A 122 15.91 8.18 3.52
N GLN A 123 15.47 7.07 2.90
CA GLN A 123 16.36 5.98 2.47
C GLN A 123 17.41 6.46 1.46
N SER A 124 17.04 7.34 0.54
CA SER A 124 17.96 7.90 -0.44
C SER A 124 19.02 8.78 0.21
N ALA A 125 18.63 9.56 1.23
CA ALA A 125 19.57 10.36 2.03
C ALA A 125 20.54 9.47 2.83
N GLU A 126 20.07 8.37 3.42
CA GLU A 126 20.93 7.40 4.12
C GLU A 126 21.93 6.72 3.17
N VAL A 127 21.49 6.35 1.96
CA VAL A 127 22.40 5.78 0.94
C VAL A 127 23.46 6.80 0.54
N ALA A 128 23.07 8.05 0.28
CA ALA A 128 24.03 9.10 -0.06
C ALA A 128 25.05 9.38 1.06
N GLN A 129 24.64 9.29 2.34
CA GLN A 129 25.56 9.40 3.47
C GLN A 129 26.55 8.22 3.51
N ARG A 130 26.07 6.99 3.34
CA ARG A 130 26.95 5.81 3.29
C ARG A 130 27.94 5.88 2.14
N ASP A 131 27.50 6.34 0.97
CA ASP A 131 28.37 6.48 -0.20
C ASP A 131 29.47 7.53 0.05
N ALA A 132 29.15 8.64 0.72
CA ALA A 132 30.12 9.65 1.13
C ALA A 132 31.14 9.10 2.15
N GLU A 133 30.68 8.39 3.18
CA GLU A 133 31.55 7.76 4.19
C GLU A 133 32.48 6.71 3.57
N GLN A 134 31.98 5.90 2.63
CA GLN A 134 32.81 4.94 1.90
C GLN A 134 33.85 5.62 1.02
N ALA A 135 33.49 6.72 0.35
CA ALA A 135 34.45 7.49 -0.45
C ALA A 135 35.56 8.06 0.43
N GLU A 136 35.24 8.62 1.60
CA GLU A 136 36.23 9.09 2.57
C GLU A 136 37.14 7.96 3.06
N ALA A 137 36.57 6.81 3.43
CA ALA A 137 37.33 5.64 3.89
C ALA A 137 38.29 5.12 2.81
N VAL A 138 37.88 5.11 1.54
CA VAL A 138 38.74 4.72 0.41
C VAL A 138 39.88 5.72 0.23
N VAL A 139 39.63 7.02 0.36
CA VAL A 139 40.68 8.04 0.30
C VAL A 139 41.68 7.86 1.45
N THR A 140 41.21 7.68 2.69
CA THR A 140 42.08 7.43 3.84
C THR A 140 42.91 6.16 3.67
N ALA A 141 42.30 5.07 3.17
CA ALA A 141 43.01 3.83 2.89
C ALA A 141 44.11 4.01 1.82
N LYS A 142 43.83 4.76 0.74
CA LYS A 142 44.83 5.06 -0.29
C LYS A 142 45.98 5.91 0.24
N VAL A 143 45.70 6.88 1.13
CA VAL A 143 46.75 7.69 1.77
C VAL A 143 47.63 6.81 2.66
N ALA A 144 47.04 5.95 3.49
CA ALA A 144 47.77 5.02 4.34
C ALA A 144 48.64 4.04 3.53
N GLN A 145 48.12 3.52 2.42
CA GLN A 145 48.88 2.66 1.51
C GLN A 145 50.06 3.41 0.89
N ALA A 146 49.87 4.66 0.44
CA ALA A 146 50.95 5.47 -0.12
C ALA A 146 52.03 5.86 0.91
N GLU A 147 51.71 5.90 2.20
CA GLU A 147 52.68 6.08 3.28
C GLU A 147 53.43 4.77 3.58
N ALA A 148 52.74 3.63 3.60
CA ALA A 148 53.36 2.31 3.72
C ALA A 148 54.37 2.06 2.58
N ASP A 149 53.99 2.36 1.33
CA ASP A 149 54.87 2.20 0.17
C ASP A 149 56.11 3.11 0.25
N ARG A 150 55.97 4.34 0.78
CA ARG A 150 57.11 5.25 1.01
C ARG A 150 58.08 4.73 2.06
N THR A 151 57.58 4.07 3.11
CA THR A 151 58.45 3.48 4.16
C THR A 151 59.08 2.17 3.72
N ALA A 152 58.42 1.39 2.86
CA ALA A 152 58.97 0.17 2.26
C ALA A 152 60.01 0.47 1.16
N GLY A 153 59.82 1.53 0.36
CA GLY A 153 60.73 1.93 -0.72
C GLY A 153 62.04 2.60 -0.28
N ALA A 154 62.20 2.92 1.02
CA ALA A 154 63.45 3.49 1.55
C ALA A 154 64.53 2.43 1.86
N GLY A 155 64.26 1.15 1.64
CA GLY A 155 65.12 0.03 2.03
C GLY A 155 66.00 -0.61 0.95
N ASP A 156 65.83 -0.31 -0.35
CA ASP A 156 66.51 -1.09 -1.41
C ASP A 156 66.96 -0.25 -2.61
N GLY A 157 67.61 0.88 -2.33
CA GLY A 157 68.19 1.78 -3.33
C GLY A 157 69.71 1.77 -3.34
N ALA A 158 70.34 0.61 -3.11
CA ALA A 158 71.79 0.49 -3.09
C ALA A 158 72.33 -0.75 -3.82
N VAL A 159 71.72 -1.20 -4.92
CA VAL A 159 72.43 -2.00 -5.93
C VAL A 159 71.78 -1.85 -7.30
N ASP A 160 72.62 -1.80 -8.33
CA ASP A 160 72.32 -1.99 -9.76
C ASP A 160 71.86 -0.80 -10.61
N ASP A 161 72.69 0.25 -10.57
CA ASP A 161 73.03 1.06 -11.75
C ASP A 161 73.96 0.24 -12.67
N ALA A 162 73.40 -0.65 -13.50
CA ALA A 162 73.98 -1.11 -14.78
C ALA A 162 73.18 -2.28 -15.35
N SER A 163 72.22 -2.03 -16.26
CA SER A 163 71.99 -2.84 -17.46
C SER A 163 70.75 -2.41 -18.25
N LYS A 164 70.98 -2.09 -19.53
CA LYS A 164 70.03 -2.00 -20.67
C LYS A 164 69.06 -0.82 -20.66
N GLU A 165 69.15 0.22 -21.49
CA GLU A 165 69.80 0.38 -22.81
C GLU A 165 69.67 -0.84 -23.74
N ALA A 166 68.43 -1.17 -24.13
CA ALA A 166 68.08 -1.71 -25.46
C ALA A 166 66.64 -2.26 -25.45
N ALA A 167 65.65 -1.39 -25.66
CA ALA A 167 64.36 -1.77 -26.23
C ALA A 167 63.72 -0.53 -26.85
N ALA A 168 64.36 -0.04 -27.90
CA ALA A 168 63.77 0.90 -28.83
C ALA A 168 62.54 0.28 -29.50
N GLN A 169 61.50 1.11 -29.64
CA GLN A 169 60.63 1.17 -30.82
C GLN A 169 59.89 -0.12 -31.21
N SER A 170 58.69 -0.30 -30.65
CA SER A 170 57.60 -0.95 -31.39
C SER A 170 56.27 -0.37 -30.95
N MET A 171 55.87 0.74 -31.58
CA MET A 171 54.47 1.12 -31.65
C MET A 171 53.79 0.27 -32.73
N PRO A 172 52.59 -0.26 -32.45
CA PRO A 172 51.54 -0.25 -33.46
C PRO A 172 50.43 0.69 -33.02
N VAL A 173 50.20 1.65 -33.90
CA VAL A 173 49.02 2.51 -33.95
C VAL A 173 47.93 1.65 -34.60
N GLU A 174 46.97 1.13 -33.84
CA GLU A 174 45.72 0.61 -34.41
C GLU A 174 44.54 1.43 -33.90
N SER A 175 44.11 2.31 -34.79
CA SER A 175 42.79 2.88 -34.91
C SER A 175 41.69 1.81 -34.86
N VAL A 176 40.68 1.99 -34.01
CA VAL A 176 39.32 1.53 -34.33
C VAL A 176 38.32 2.63 -34.00
N THR A 177 37.83 3.17 -35.10
CA THR A 177 36.71 4.05 -35.35
C THR A 177 35.38 3.28 -35.23
N ASP A 178 34.32 4.01 -34.88
CA ASP A 178 32.89 3.75 -35.15
C ASP A 178 32.17 2.53 -34.54
N GLN A 179 31.09 2.79 -33.79
CA GLN A 179 29.67 2.52 -34.15
C GLN A 179 28.76 2.86 -32.95
N GLN A 180 27.89 3.86 -33.04
CA GLN A 180 26.53 3.82 -33.62
C GLN A 180 25.51 2.95 -32.84
N ALA A 181 24.52 3.66 -32.29
CA ALA A 181 23.08 3.49 -32.51
C ALA A 181 22.34 2.23 -31.99
N ALA A 182 21.40 2.47 -31.08
CA ALA A 182 20.01 1.98 -31.08
C ALA A 182 19.32 2.69 -29.89
N SER A 183 18.36 3.63 -30.02
CA SER A 183 17.02 3.55 -30.65
C SER A 183 16.24 2.33 -30.21
#